data_AF-A0A660U9M7-F1
#
_entry.id   AF-A0A660U9M7-F1
#
_cell.length_a   1.000
_cell.length_b   1.000
_cell.length_c   1.000
_cell.angle_alpha   90.00
_cell.angle_beta   90.00
_cell.angle_gamma   90.00
#
_symmetry.space_group_name_H-M   'P 1'
#
loop_
_entity.id
_entity.type
_entity.pdbx_description
1 polymer ?
#
loop_
_entity_poly.entity_id
_entity_poly.type
_entity_poly.pdbx_seq_one_letter_code
_entity_poly.pdbx_strand_id
1 'polypeptide(L)'
;MNAWIDIVGNYELNLTAEDISPSQEIRVFFSGNEETPRRTSLVVSKGGFKIVCQTSRGERVWKERRCALQLPWRIRILKKGNFFRLWVNDRTEWIRGALGEWEGFYDPFENRVGVEIPKGAVISSFTVTPLPWLQQVTEPVIKRGPEGSFYEMQVIPGAIIKYNGLYYMYCVTAMKGDQEGASRRSIGVAISEDLRNWGMHPEPVIRPSDLPPCDNLYVNGAVVAPEGKVAIMFSAQRFPEWLGFMLATAEEPLGPFKLHPKNPVFKHPYPAHEFDLIRVDHPEYRYMLFYAGFTPDPPTGPPGDRGYLIYSDDLVNWWEDPRNPVFGPETLDNWDAVHVRPRSLCRIGETWYLWYEGCNRWSPPGSEHHGWWDTVGLARSKDLVNWEYYPRNPALPALGISGEQFDSSWVGWPRMLIKGDTCYVFYTGNGQVGLRTIKVEQLTNWESEGGTTIDLLR
;
A
#
# COMPACT_ATOMS: atom_id res chain seq x y z
N MET A 1 -15.69 -3.01 35.60
CA MET A 1 -15.41 -1.61 35.23
C MET A 1 -15.36 -1.61 33.71
N ASN A 2 -16.16 -0.79 33.04
CA ASN A 2 -16.10 -0.69 31.58
C ASN A 2 -15.39 0.63 31.28
N ALA A 3 -14.34 0.57 30.46
CA ALA A 3 -13.55 1.74 30.13
C ALA A 3 -13.70 2.03 28.63
N TRP A 4 -14.02 3.28 28.30
CA TRP A 4 -14.36 3.72 26.95
C TRP A 4 -13.76 5.08 26.66
N ILE A 5 -13.42 5.32 25.40
CA ILE A 5 -12.99 6.62 24.91
C ILE A 5 -13.38 6.81 23.45
N ASP A 6 -13.67 8.04 23.06
CA ASP A 6 -13.80 8.43 21.67
C ASP A 6 -12.42 8.85 21.14
N ILE A 7 -12.01 8.29 20.00
CA ILE A 7 -10.72 8.55 19.37
C ILE A 7 -10.87 8.79 17.87
N VAL A 8 -10.19 9.84 17.40
CA VAL A 8 -10.24 10.29 16.01
C VAL A 8 -9.08 9.71 15.20
N GLY A 9 -9.41 9.17 14.04
CA GLY A 9 -8.48 8.76 13.00
C GLY A 9 -7.83 7.39 13.25
N ASN A 10 -6.51 7.36 13.13
CA ASN A 10 -5.68 6.18 13.34
C ASN A 10 -5.23 6.10 14.79
N TYR A 11 -5.09 4.89 15.32
CA TYR A 11 -4.65 4.69 16.68
C TYR A 11 -4.04 3.31 16.92
N GLU A 12 -3.30 3.20 18.01
CA GLU A 12 -2.86 1.95 18.60
C GLU A 12 -3.49 1.78 19.97
N LEU A 13 -4.17 0.66 20.16
CA LEU A 13 -4.75 0.22 21.42
C LEU A 13 -3.90 -0.92 21.98
N ASN A 14 -3.53 -0.84 23.26
CA ASN A 14 -2.82 -1.89 23.97
C ASN A 14 -3.56 -2.24 25.27
N LEU A 15 -3.76 -3.53 25.55
CA LEU A 15 -4.39 -4.02 26.76
C LEU A 15 -3.66 -5.25 27.29
N THR A 16 -3.47 -5.34 28.62
CA THR A 16 -2.92 -6.52 29.28
C THR A 16 -3.91 -7.05 30.31
N ALA A 17 -4.29 -8.32 30.14
CA ALA A 17 -5.15 -9.03 31.08
C ALA A 17 -4.36 -10.12 31.79
N GLU A 18 -4.29 -10.04 33.12
CA GLU A 18 -3.43 -10.87 33.98
C GLU A 18 -4.13 -12.14 34.45
N ASP A 19 -5.39 -12.01 34.88
CA ASP A 19 -6.16 -13.11 35.46
C ASP A 19 -7.59 -13.06 34.95
N ILE A 20 -8.05 -14.19 34.41
CA ILE A 20 -9.38 -14.39 33.84
C ILE A 20 -9.75 -15.86 34.05
N SER A 21 -10.97 -16.14 34.51
CA SER A 21 -11.46 -17.51 34.60
C SER A 21 -11.36 -18.23 33.25
N PRO A 22 -10.92 -19.50 33.18
CA PRO A 22 -10.81 -20.25 31.93
C PRO A 22 -12.10 -20.33 31.10
N SER A 23 -13.27 -20.12 31.72
CA SER A 23 -14.58 -20.11 31.08
C SER A 23 -15.06 -18.75 30.59
N GLN A 24 -14.32 -17.68 30.89
CA GLN A 24 -14.66 -16.30 30.53
C GLN A 24 -13.91 -15.82 29.28
N GLU A 25 -14.43 -14.76 28.70
CA GLU A 25 -13.83 -14.04 27.57
C GLU A 25 -13.72 -12.55 27.90
N ILE A 26 -12.74 -11.88 27.28
CA ILE A 26 -12.67 -10.42 27.22
C ILE A 26 -13.10 -9.97 25.84
N ARG A 27 -13.85 -8.86 25.81
CA ARG A 27 -14.27 -8.22 24.56
C ARG A 27 -13.70 -6.81 24.46
N VAL A 28 -12.81 -6.60 23.49
CA VAL A 28 -12.19 -5.31 23.20
C VAL A 28 -12.83 -4.72 21.95
N PHE A 29 -13.55 -3.61 22.09
CA PHE A 29 -14.20 -2.89 21.01
C PHE A 29 -13.21 -1.95 20.33
N PHE A 30 -13.08 -2.09 19.02
CA PHE A 30 -12.09 -1.37 18.22
C PHE A 30 -12.66 -0.76 16.94
N SER A 31 -13.96 -0.90 16.65
CA SER A 31 -14.56 -0.13 15.56
C SER A 31 -16.04 0.12 15.79
N GLY A 32 -16.50 1.27 15.28
CA GLY A 32 -17.85 1.78 15.42
C GLY A 32 -17.94 2.91 16.46
N ASN A 33 -19.08 3.58 16.47
CA ASN A 33 -19.39 4.64 17.43
C ASN A 33 -20.85 4.50 17.91
N GLU A 34 -21.43 5.54 18.50
CA GLU A 34 -22.84 5.54 18.93
C GLU A 34 -23.83 5.76 17.78
N GLU A 35 -23.37 6.30 16.65
CA GLU A 35 -24.19 6.61 15.48
C GLU A 35 -24.31 5.41 14.53
N THR A 36 -23.30 4.53 14.51
CA THR A 36 -23.30 3.33 13.67
C THR A 36 -24.09 2.20 14.33
N PRO A 37 -25.00 1.51 13.59
CA PRO A 37 -25.74 0.36 14.11
C PRO A 37 -24.88 -0.90 14.26
N ARG A 38 -23.55 -0.78 14.08
CA ARG A 38 -22.59 -1.87 14.11
C ARG A 38 -21.39 -1.49 14.97
N ARG A 39 -20.85 -2.48 15.67
CA ARG A 39 -19.57 -2.38 16.38
C ARG A 39 -18.77 -3.64 16.19
N THR A 40 -17.46 -3.50 16.05
CA THR A 40 -16.58 -4.66 15.93
C THR A 40 -15.66 -4.76 17.14
N SER A 41 -15.54 -5.99 17.61
CA SER A 41 -14.77 -6.34 18.79
C SER A 41 -13.86 -7.53 18.53
N LEU A 42 -12.73 -7.55 19.25
CA LEU A 42 -11.87 -8.70 19.40
C LEU A 42 -12.28 -9.42 20.67
N VAL A 43 -12.81 -10.63 20.52
CA VAL A 43 -13.22 -11.50 21.63
C VAL A 43 -12.09 -12.49 21.89
N VAL A 44 -11.53 -12.49 23.10
CA VAL A 44 -10.38 -13.32 23.48
C VAL A 44 -10.75 -14.25 24.62
N SER A 45 -10.39 -15.53 24.48
CA SER A 45 -10.62 -16.61 25.45
C SER A 45 -9.39 -17.51 25.55
N LYS A 46 -9.36 -18.44 26.50
CA LYS A 46 -8.28 -19.44 26.62
C LYS A 46 -8.09 -20.29 25.35
N GLY A 47 -9.17 -20.51 24.60
CA GLY A 47 -9.18 -21.31 23.37
C GLY A 47 -8.82 -20.56 22.09
N GLY A 48 -8.56 -19.25 22.17
CA GLY A 48 -8.19 -18.42 21.04
C GLY A 48 -8.99 -17.13 20.97
N PHE A 49 -9.09 -16.53 19.79
CA PHE A 49 -9.75 -15.23 19.61
C PHE A 49 -10.55 -15.12 18.31
N LYS A 50 -11.49 -14.18 18.30
CA LYS A 50 -12.44 -13.95 17.19
C LYS A 50 -12.60 -12.46 16.92
N ILE A 51 -12.73 -12.10 15.65
CA ILE A 51 -13.21 -10.78 15.24
C ILE A 51 -14.71 -10.88 15.03
N VAL A 52 -15.47 -10.15 15.84
CA VAL A 52 -16.93 -10.23 15.90
C VAL A 52 -17.52 -8.86 15.63
N CYS A 53 -18.38 -8.78 14.61
CA CYS A 53 -19.20 -7.61 14.33
C CYS A 53 -20.61 -7.81 14.89
N GLN A 54 -21.00 -6.92 15.79
CA GLN A 54 -22.35 -6.82 16.30
C GLN A 54 -23.19 -6.03 15.30
N THR A 55 -24.37 -6.57 14.98
CA THR A 55 -25.33 -5.97 14.06
C THR A 55 -26.72 -5.96 14.68
N SER A 56 -27.67 -5.25 14.07
CA SER A 56 -29.09 -5.31 14.47
C SER A 56 -29.71 -6.71 14.39
N ARG A 57 -29.09 -7.64 13.66
CA ARG A 57 -29.55 -9.03 13.50
C ARG A 57 -28.82 -10.03 14.41
N GLY A 58 -27.92 -9.55 15.27
CA GLY A 58 -27.06 -10.37 16.13
C GLY A 58 -25.58 -10.27 15.77
N GLU A 59 -24.78 -11.18 16.32
CA GLU A 59 -23.32 -11.21 16.13
C GLU A 59 -22.92 -12.02 14.89
N ARG A 60 -21.94 -11.52 14.13
CA ARG A 60 -21.30 -12.23 13.02
C ARG A 60 -19.81 -12.34 13.28
N VAL A 61 -19.27 -13.55 13.15
CA VAL A 61 -17.84 -13.82 13.25
C VAL A 61 -17.21 -13.61 11.88
N TRP A 62 -16.29 -12.65 11.77
CA TRP A 62 -15.52 -12.41 10.54
C TRP A 62 -14.33 -13.35 10.42
N LYS A 63 -13.62 -13.54 11.51
CA LYS A 63 -12.45 -14.43 11.60
C LYS A 63 -12.43 -15.09 12.98
N GLU A 64 -11.99 -16.33 13.03
CA GLU A 64 -11.78 -17.10 14.25
C GLU A 64 -10.43 -17.81 14.18
N ARG A 65 -9.60 -17.61 15.20
CA ARG A 65 -8.35 -18.33 15.38
C ARG A 65 -8.43 -19.19 16.63
N ARG A 66 -8.46 -20.51 16.43
CA ARG A 66 -8.43 -21.49 17.52
C ARG A 66 -6.99 -21.80 17.88
N CYS A 67 -6.58 -21.37 19.06
CA CYS A 67 -5.23 -21.60 19.58
C CYS A 67 -5.23 -21.48 21.11
N ALA A 68 -4.48 -22.33 21.80
CA ALA A 68 -4.35 -22.20 23.24
C ALA A 68 -3.56 -20.92 23.58
N LEU A 69 -4.16 -20.04 24.38
CA LEU A 69 -3.54 -18.80 24.84
C LEU A 69 -3.15 -18.91 26.32
N GLN A 70 -1.94 -18.44 26.62
CA GLN A 70 -1.43 -18.34 28.00
C GLN A 70 -1.60 -16.92 28.53
N LEU A 71 -1.97 -16.80 29.79
CA LEU A 71 -1.96 -15.52 30.49
C LEU A 71 -0.51 -15.08 30.79
N PRO A 72 -0.24 -13.77 30.89
CA PRO A 72 -1.18 -12.68 30.62
C PRO A 72 -1.49 -12.56 29.12
N TRP A 73 -2.74 -12.22 28.79
CA TRP A 73 -3.11 -11.89 27.41
C TRP A 73 -2.68 -10.47 27.10
N ARG A 74 -1.71 -10.33 26.19
CA ARG A 74 -1.23 -9.05 25.67
C ARG A 74 -1.93 -8.79 24.35
N ILE A 75 -2.88 -7.86 24.36
CA ILE A 75 -3.67 -7.49 23.20
C ILE A 75 -3.13 -6.17 22.64
N ARG A 76 -2.83 -6.14 21.34
CA ARG A 76 -2.52 -4.92 20.61
C ARG A 76 -3.46 -4.84 19.41
N ILE A 77 -4.08 -3.68 19.17
CA ILE A 77 -4.92 -3.43 18.01
C ILE A 77 -4.44 -2.13 17.36
N LEU A 78 -4.09 -2.21 16.09
CA LEU A 78 -3.66 -1.09 15.29
C LEU A 78 -4.75 -0.78 14.27
N LYS A 79 -5.28 0.45 14.29
CA LYS A 79 -6.14 1.00 13.23
C LYS A 79 -5.35 1.96 12.36
N LYS A 80 -5.34 1.69 11.04
CA LYS A 80 -4.86 2.61 10.02
C LYS A 80 -5.94 2.68 8.92
N GLY A 81 -6.64 3.81 8.79
CA GLY A 81 -7.77 3.98 7.88
C GLY A 81 -8.90 2.99 8.20
N ASN A 82 -9.31 2.20 7.20
CA ASN A 82 -10.24 1.07 7.34
C ASN A 82 -9.53 -0.28 7.58
N PHE A 83 -8.22 -0.27 7.81
CA PHE A 83 -7.42 -1.48 8.00
C PHE A 83 -7.04 -1.66 9.46
N PHE A 84 -7.19 -2.89 9.95
CA PHE A 84 -6.88 -3.26 11.31
C PHE A 84 -5.88 -4.41 11.33
N ARG A 85 -4.84 -4.28 12.17
CA ARG A 85 -4.00 -5.41 12.59
C ARG A 85 -4.19 -5.65 14.08
N LEU A 86 -4.21 -6.92 14.46
CA LEU A 86 -4.53 -7.36 15.81
C LEU A 86 -3.48 -8.37 16.24
N TRP A 87 -3.06 -8.27 17.50
CA TRP A 87 -2.18 -9.22 18.15
C TRP A 87 -2.83 -9.69 19.44
N VAL A 88 -2.71 -10.98 19.71
CA VAL A 88 -2.92 -11.57 21.03
C VAL A 88 -1.72 -12.43 21.34
N ASN A 89 -0.89 -11.96 22.29
CA ASN A 89 0.44 -12.50 22.55
C ASN A 89 1.31 -12.49 21.28
N ASP A 90 1.73 -13.67 20.80
CA ASP A 90 2.55 -13.89 19.62
C ASP A 90 1.73 -14.23 18.36
N ARG A 91 0.39 -14.18 18.44
CA ARG A 91 -0.50 -14.48 17.33
C ARG A 91 -0.99 -13.20 16.69
N THR A 92 -0.99 -13.16 15.36
CA THR A 92 -1.42 -12.00 14.58
C THR A 92 -2.69 -12.30 13.79
N GLU A 93 -3.47 -11.25 13.53
CA GLU A 93 -4.58 -11.27 12.59
C GLU A 93 -4.77 -9.88 11.98
N TRP A 94 -5.51 -9.80 10.89
CA TRP A 94 -5.84 -8.53 10.25
C TRP A 94 -7.26 -8.54 9.70
N ILE A 95 -7.84 -7.38 9.49
CA ILE A 95 -9.12 -7.24 8.78
C ILE A 95 -9.18 -5.86 8.15
N ARG A 96 -9.69 -5.78 6.92
CA ARG A 96 -10.10 -4.52 6.32
C ARG A 96 -11.62 -4.39 6.42
N GLY A 97 -12.13 -3.20 6.70
CA GLY A 97 -13.56 -2.92 6.72
C GLY A 97 -14.27 -3.66 7.86
N ALA A 98 -13.83 -3.43 9.09
CA ALA A 98 -14.21 -4.25 10.25
C ALA A 98 -15.73 -4.22 10.52
N LEU A 99 -16.42 -3.13 10.16
CA LEU A 99 -17.88 -3.02 10.25
C LEU A 99 -18.64 -3.74 9.12
N GLY A 100 -17.95 -4.21 8.09
CA GLY A 100 -18.54 -4.84 6.91
C GLY A 100 -18.60 -3.90 5.71
N GLU A 101 -17.43 -3.41 5.27
CA GLU A 101 -17.30 -2.50 4.12
C GLU A 101 -17.94 -3.07 2.85
N TRP A 102 -17.80 -4.38 2.63
CA TRP A 102 -18.44 -5.12 1.52
C TRP A 102 -19.97 -5.16 1.58
N GLU A 103 -20.57 -4.74 2.70
CA GLU A 103 -22.02 -4.59 2.87
C GLU A 103 -22.44 -3.12 2.92
N GLY A 104 -21.54 -2.19 2.57
CA GLY A 104 -21.77 -0.74 2.59
C GLY A 104 -21.63 -0.09 3.97
N PHE A 105 -21.00 -0.77 4.94
CA PHE A 105 -20.76 -0.22 6.28
C PHE A 105 -19.28 0.14 6.47
N TYR A 106 -19.01 1.43 6.51
CA TYR A 106 -17.66 2.00 6.56
C TYR A 106 -17.25 2.31 8.00
N ASP A 107 -15.97 2.12 8.32
CA ASP A 107 -15.42 2.42 9.64
C ASP A 107 -15.41 3.95 9.86
N PRO A 108 -16.00 4.48 10.95
CA PRO A 108 -16.08 5.91 11.14
C PRO A 108 -14.69 6.52 11.37
N PHE A 109 -14.54 7.81 11.07
CA PHE A 109 -13.30 8.51 11.37
C PHE A 109 -13.10 8.67 12.88
N GLU A 110 -14.17 8.96 13.62
CA GLU A 110 -14.20 8.93 15.08
C GLU A 110 -14.78 7.60 15.58
N ASN A 111 -14.02 6.87 16.38
CA ASN A 111 -14.39 5.57 16.91
C ASN A 111 -14.55 5.62 18.43
N ARG A 112 -15.53 4.90 18.95
CA ARG A 112 -15.67 4.67 20.38
C ARG A 112 -15.08 3.31 20.74
N VAL A 113 -13.89 3.34 21.31
CA VAL A 113 -13.12 2.13 21.66
C VAL A 113 -13.20 1.85 23.15
N GLY A 114 -13.11 0.59 23.55
CA GLY A 114 -13.25 0.22 24.95
C GLY A 114 -13.15 -1.28 25.21
N VAL A 115 -13.33 -1.66 26.47
CA VAL A 115 -13.31 -3.06 26.90
C VAL A 115 -14.47 -3.37 27.83
N GLU A 116 -15.08 -4.53 27.62
CA GLU A 116 -15.97 -5.17 28.57
C GLU A 116 -15.18 -6.20 29.39
N ILE A 117 -15.08 -5.95 30.70
CA ILE A 117 -14.29 -6.76 31.63
C ILE A 117 -15.23 -7.70 32.39
N PRO A 118 -15.09 -9.03 32.25
CA PRO A 118 -15.92 -9.97 33.00
C PRO A 118 -15.62 -9.88 34.50
N LYS A 119 -16.61 -10.19 35.34
CA LYS A 119 -16.47 -10.13 36.79
C LYS A 119 -15.33 -11.05 37.26
N GLY A 120 -14.40 -10.50 38.04
CA GLY A 120 -13.24 -11.21 38.58
C GLY A 120 -11.99 -11.14 37.70
N ALA A 121 -12.09 -10.63 36.47
CA ALA A 121 -10.90 -10.45 35.64
C ALA A 121 -10.05 -9.26 36.10
N VAL A 122 -8.73 -9.40 35.97
CA VAL A 122 -7.72 -8.39 36.31
C VAL A 122 -7.09 -7.85 35.04
N ILE A 123 -7.32 -6.57 34.75
CA ILE A 123 -6.67 -5.83 33.67
C ILE A 123 -5.61 -4.93 34.30
N SER A 124 -4.34 -5.14 33.96
CA SER A 124 -3.21 -4.37 34.52
C SER A 124 -2.88 -3.12 33.72
N SER A 125 -3.27 -3.08 32.44
CA SER A 125 -3.04 -1.94 31.56
C SER A 125 -4.09 -1.90 30.46
N PHE A 126 -4.61 -0.71 30.16
CA PHE A 126 -5.38 -0.44 28.96
C PHE A 126 -5.08 0.98 28.48
N THR A 127 -4.37 1.09 27.37
CA THR A 127 -3.94 2.37 26.80
C THR A 127 -4.35 2.52 25.35
N VAL A 128 -4.60 3.76 24.94
CA VAL A 128 -4.86 4.11 23.53
C VAL A 128 -3.97 5.29 23.14
N THR A 129 -3.30 5.18 22.00
CA THR A 129 -2.38 6.19 21.46
C THR A 129 -2.82 6.60 20.06
N PRO A 130 -3.12 7.88 19.78
CA PRO A 130 -3.42 8.33 18.43
C PRO A 130 -2.17 8.28 17.53
N LEU A 131 -2.35 7.96 16.25
CA LEU A 131 -1.25 7.76 15.28
C LEU A 131 -1.39 8.72 14.09
N PRO A 132 -0.82 9.94 14.18
CA PRO A 132 -1.19 11.03 13.28
C PRO A 132 -0.67 10.88 11.83
N TRP A 133 0.25 9.97 11.54
CA TRP A 133 0.82 9.92 10.20
C TRP A 133 -0.18 9.43 9.16
N LEU A 134 -0.16 10.11 8.02
CA LEU A 134 -0.79 9.70 6.77
C LEU A 134 -2.29 9.41 6.91
N GLN A 135 -2.98 10.14 7.81
CA GLN A 135 -4.44 10.06 7.97
C GLN A 135 -5.18 11.26 7.37
N GLN A 136 -4.50 12.05 6.53
CA GLN A 136 -5.09 13.22 5.89
C GLN A 136 -6.28 12.80 5.02
N VAL A 137 -7.46 13.36 5.30
CA VAL A 137 -8.61 13.31 4.40
C VAL A 137 -8.36 14.30 3.27
N THR A 138 -8.27 13.80 2.03
CA THR A 138 -7.86 14.60 0.88
C THR A 138 -8.82 14.41 -0.28
N GLU A 139 -8.73 15.32 -1.25
CA GLU A 139 -9.29 15.17 -2.58
C GLU A 139 -8.20 14.66 -3.54
N PRO A 140 -8.56 13.98 -4.64
CA PRO A 140 -7.58 13.58 -5.63
C PRO A 140 -6.90 14.81 -6.26
N VAL A 141 -5.57 14.77 -6.34
CA VAL A 141 -4.75 15.79 -7.02
C VAL A 141 -4.75 15.62 -8.54
N ILE A 142 -5.08 14.42 -9.04
CA ILE A 142 -5.39 14.17 -10.45
C ILE A 142 -6.65 13.30 -10.52
N LYS A 143 -7.70 13.85 -11.14
CA LYS A 143 -9.00 13.18 -11.33
C LYS A 143 -9.01 12.38 -12.64
N ARG A 144 -9.99 11.47 -12.75
CA ARG A 144 -10.30 10.84 -14.04
C ARG A 144 -10.68 11.91 -15.06
N GLY A 145 -10.34 11.66 -16.32
CA GLY A 145 -10.65 12.55 -17.41
C GLY A 145 -12.12 12.55 -17.78
N PRO A 146 -12.57 13.49 -18.63
CA PRO A 146 -13.92 13.46 -19.19
C PRO A 146 -14.15 12.18 -20.00
N GLU A 147 -15.41 11.80 -20.17
CA GLU A 147 -15.79 10.65 -21.00
C GLU A 147 -15.22 10.77 -22.41
N GLY A 148 -14.69 9.66 -22.93
CA GLY A 148 -14.00 9.57 -24.22
C GLY A 148 -12.51 9.95 -24.18
N SER A 149 -12.00 10.50 -23.06
CA SER A 149 -10.57 10.76 -22.93
C SER A 149 -9.78 9.47 -22.65
N PHE A 150 -8.48 9.48 -22.99
CA PHE A 150 -7.57 8.35 -22.78
C PHE A 150 -7.33 7.96 -21.30
N TYR A 151 -7.90 8.74 -20.38
CA TYR A 151 -7.78 8.59 -18.92
C TYR A 151 -9.14 8.70 -18.21
N GLU A 152 -10.25 8.45 -18.92
CA GLU A 152 -11.62 8.48 -18.39
C GLU A 152 -11.85 7.41 -17.30
N MET A 153 -11.16 6.28 -17.37
CA MET A 153 -11.38 5.15 -16.46
C MET A 153 -10.43 5.19 -15.27
N GLN A 154 -9.14 5.42 -15.52
CA GLN A 154 -8.11 5.41 -14.48
C GLN A 154 -6.97 6.39 -14.82
N VAL A 155 -6.43 7.02 -13.78
CA VAL A 155 -5.11 7.64 -13.73
C VAL A 155 -4.38 7.10 -12.52
N ILE A 156 -3.24 6.46 -12.76
CA ILE A 156 -2.41 5.83 -11.73
C ILE A 156 -1.03 6.49 -11.77
N PRO A 157 -0.47 6.93 -10.62
CA PRO A 157 0.80 7.60 -10.61
C PRO A 157 1.93 6.61 -10.92
N GLY A 158 2.76 6.94 -11.90
CA GLY A 158 3.98 6.22 -12.23
C GLY A 158 5.21 6.98 -11.77
N ALA A 159 6.23 7.09 -12.62
CA ALA A 159 7.46 7.79 -12.30
C ALA A 159 7.29 9.32 -12.35
N ILE A 160 8.06 10.03 -11.52
CA ILE A 160 8.10 11.50 -11.52
C ILE A 160 9.54 11.94 -11.76
N ILE A 161 9.73 12.85 -12.72
CA ILE A 161 11.00 13.54 -12.94
C ILE A 161 10.84 15.04 -12.70
N LYS A 162 11.95 15.70 -12.34
CA LYS A 162 12.05 17.15 -12.35
C LYS A 162 12.88 17.57 -13.55
N TYR A 163 12.35 18.46 -14.38
CA TYR A 163 13.00 18.94 -15.60
C TYR A 163 12.70 20.42 -15.79
N ASN A 164 13.73 21.25 -15.98
CA ASN A 164 13.63 22.71 -16.14
C ASN A 164 12.71 23.43 -15.13
N GLY A 165 12.76 23.00 -13.86
CA GLY A 165 11.98 23.61 -12.77
C GLY A 165 10.57 23.04 -12.57
N LEU A 166 10.07 22.26 -13.53
CA LEU A 166 8.76 21.61 -13.47
C LEU A 166 8.88 20.13 -13.07
N TYR A 167 7.79 19.58 -12.56
CA TYR A 167 7.63 18.16 -12.28
C TYR A 167 6.73 17.51 -13.34
N TYR A 168 7.15 16.36 -13.84
CA TYR A 168 6.41 15.57 -14.83
C TYR A 168 6.15 14.19 -14.24
N MET A 169 4.88 13.87 -13.99
CA MET A 169 4.44 12.55 -13.56
C MET A 169 3.97 11.77 -14.78
N TYR A 170 4.68 10.70 -15.13
CA TYR A 170 4.23 9.74 -16.11
C TYR A 170 3.19 8.84 -15.46
N CYS A 171 1.99 8.82 -16.01
CA CYS A 171 0.85 8.11 -15.44
C CYS A 171 0.47 6.92 -16.31
N VAL A 172 0.05 5.83 -15.67
CA VAL A 172 -0.75 4.82 -16.37
C VAL A 172 -2.16 5.38 -16.51
N THR A 173 -2.63 5.51 -17.74
CA THR A 173 -3.95 6.07 -18.06
C THR A 173 -4.79 5.05 -18.79
N ALA A 174 -6.03 4.88 -18.37
CA ALA A 174 -6.93 3.89 -18.94
C ALA A 174 -8.19 4.53 -19.52
N MET A 175 -8.61 4.01 -20.67
CA MET A 175 -9.93 4.21 -21.27
C MET A 175 -10.66 2.88 -21.46
N LYS A 176 -11.96 2.94 -21.78
CA LYS A 176 -12.75 1.74 -22.11
C LYS A 176 -12.06 0.94 -23.23
N GLY A 177 -11.90 -0.36 -23.03
CA GLY A 177 -11.39 -1.28 -24.05
C GLY A 177 -12.48 -1.73 -25.02
N ASP A 178 -12.09 -2.45 -26.07
CA ASP A 178 -13.01 -2.92 -27.12
C ASP A 178 -13.96 -4.03 -26.63
N GLN A 179 -13.60 -4.73 -25.55
CA GLN A 179 -14.40 -5.78 -24.93
C GLN A 179 -15.00 -5.29 -23.61
N GLU A 180 -16.15 -5.83 -23.23
CA GLU A 180 -16.80 -5.52 -21.96
C GLU A 180 -15.86 -5.84 -20.78
N GLY A 181 -15.65 -4.87 -19.89
CA GLY A 181 -14.73 -4.98 -18.75
C GLY A 181 -13.24 -4.83 -19.08
N ALA A 182 -12.85 -4.75 -20.36
CA ALA A 182 -11.48 -4.46 -20.76
C ALA A 182 -11.14 -2.97 -20.62
N SER A 183 -9.85 -2.69 -20.45
CA SER A 183 -9.31 -1.33 -20.51
C SER A 183 -8.14 -1.31 -21.48
N ARG A 184 -7.96 -0.19 -22.17
CA ARG A 184 -6.78 0.08 -22.98
C ARG A 184 -5.91 1.07 -22.23
N ARG A 185 -4.70 0.66 -21.84
CA ARG A 185 -3.79 1.48 -21.04
C ARG A 185 -2.70 2.14 -21.87
N SER A 186 -2.58 3.44 -21.76
CA SER A 186 -1.54 4.26 -22.38
C SER A 186 -0.69 4.97 -21.31
N ILE A 187 0.33 5.71 -21.76
CA ILE A 187 1.16 6.52 -20.88
C ILE A 187 0.79 7.99 -21.08
N GLY A 188 0.21 8.60 -20.05
CA GLY A 188 -0.06 10.03 -19.96
C GLY A 188 1.03 10.77 -19.19
N VAL A 189 1.01 12.11 -19.25
CA VAL A 189 1.89 12.96 -18.44
C VAL A 189 1.09 14.05 -17.75
N ALA A 190 1.19 14.15 -16.43
CA ALA A 190 0.72 15.28 -15.66
C ALA A 190 1.90 16.20 -15.29
N ILE A 191 1.66 17.52 -15.27
CA ILE A 191 2.68 18.54 -15.07
C ILE A 191 2.34 19.37 -13.83
N SER A 192 3.34 19.68 -13.01
CA SER A 192 3.17 20.50 -11.80
C SER A 192 4.38 21.39 -11.53
N GLU A 193 4.16 22.57 -10.96
CA GLU A 193 5.20 23.45 -10.43
C GLU A 193 5.51 23.16 -8.94
N ASP A 194 4.51 22.65 -8.21
CA ASP A 194 4.51 22.67 -6.74
C ASP A 194 4.29 21.31 -6.08
N LEU A 195 4.03 20.26 -6.87
CA LEU A 195 3.65 18.88 -6.47
C LEU A 195 2.23 18.72 -5.93
N ARG A 196 1.43 19.79 -5.90
CA ARG A 196 0.06 19.78 -5.36
C ARG A 196 -0.97 19.99 -6.47
N ASN A 197 -0.68 20.90 -7.38
CA ASN A 197 -1.54 21.25 -8.50
C ASN A 197 -0.98 20.60 -9.77
N TRP A 198 -1.77 19.73 -10.40
CA TRP A 198 -1.34 18.94 -11.56
C TRP A 198 -2.26 19.19 -12.75
N GLY A 199 -1.68 19.53 -13.90
CA GLY A 199 -2.37 19.60 -15.18
C GLY A 199 -2.06 18.38 -16.04
N MET A 200 -3.09 17.64 -16.47
CA MET A 200 -2.92 16.51 -17.38
C MET A 200 -2.67 17.02 -18.81
N HIS A 201 -1.63 16.49 -19.46
CA HIS A 201 -1.39 16.72 -20.88
C HIS A 201 -2.55 16.11 -21.72
N PRO A 202 -3.06 16.81 -22.75
CA PRO A 202 -4.29 16.41 -23.45
C PRO A 202 -4.16 15.11 -24.25
N GLU A 203 -2.95 14.71 -24.62
CA GLU A 203 -2.67 13.50 -25.39
C GLU A 203 -1.74 12.54 -24.64
N PRO A 204 -1.88 11.22 -24.81
CA PRO A 204 -0.89 10.26 -24.31
C PRO A 204 0.44 10.43 -25.06
N VAL A 205 1.54 10.26 -24.34
CA VAL A 205 2.91 10.36 -24.90
C VAL A 205 3.41 9.03 -25.48
N ILE A 206 2.82 7.91 -25.06
CA ILE A 206 2.98 6.58 -25.69
C ILE A 206 1.64 5.85 -25.67
N ARG A 207 1.24 5.30 -26.83
CA ARG A 207 0.04 4.48 -27.02
C ARG A 207 0.42 3.02 -27.26
N PRO A 208 -0.44 2.05 -26.91
CA PRO A 208 -0.23 0.65 -27.28
C PRO A 208 -0.01 0.43 -28.80
N SER A 209 -0.63 1.27 -29.64
CA SER A 209 -0.49 1.22 -31.10
C SER A 209 0.88 1.63 -31.62
N ASP A 210 1.71 2.25 -30.78
CA ASP A 210 3.07 2.66 -31.14
C ASP A 210 4.04 1.47 -31.03
N LEU A 211 3.60 0.37 -30.43
CA LEU A 211 4.38 -0.85 -30.20
C LEU A 211 3.91 -2.00 -31.12
N PRO A 212 4.71 -3.07 -31.29
CA PRO A 212 4.20 -4.36 -31.72
C PRO A 212 2.96 -4.77 -30.91
N PRO A 213 2.06 -5.62 -31.45
CA PRO A 213 0.74 -5.86 -30.87
C PRO A 213 0.74 -6.05 -29.34
N CYS A 214 0.21 -5.05 -28.63
CA CYS A 214 0.06 -5.01 -27.18
C CYS A 214 -1.23 -4.28 -26.79
N ASP A 215 -1.74 -4.59 -25.60
CA ASP A 215 -3.04 -4.11 -25.10
C ASP A 215 -2.88 -3.03 -24.03
N ASN A 216 -1.89 -3.20 -23.14
CA ASN A 216 -1.72 -2.36 -21.96
C ASN A 216 -0.26 -1.96 -21.72
N LEU A 217 -0.07 -0.69 -21.33
CA LEU A 217 1.21 -0.14 -20.90
C LEU A 217 1.16 0.25 -19.42
N TYR A 218 2.23 -0.04 -18.68
CA TYR A 218 2.37 0.27 -17.26
C TYR A 218 3.71 0.97 -16.99
N VAL A 219 3.69 2.30 -16.86
CA VAL A 219 4.88 3.11 -16.59
C VAL A 219 5.15 3.19 -15.09
N ASN A 220 6.37 2.88 -14.69
CA ASN A 220 6.83 3.09 -13.31
C ASN A 220 8.30 3.55 -13.22
N GLY A 221 8.97 3.82 -14.35
CA GLY A 221 10.35 4.30 -14.36
C GLY A 221 10.55 5.45 -15.32
N ALA A 222 11.23 6.50 -14.87
CA ALA A 222 11.65 7.60 -15.71
C ALA A 222 12.90 8.26 -15.10
N VAL A 223 13.87 8.60 -15.94
CA VAL A 223 15.11 9.26 -15.54
C VAL A 223 15.53 10.28 -16.60
N VAL A 224 16.24 11.32 -16.16
CA VAL A 224 17.00 12.19 -17.07
C VAL A 224 18.41 11.60 -17.20
N ALA A 225 18.71 11.10 -18.40
CA ALA A 225 20.02 10.53 -18.73
C ALA A 225 21.11 11.61 -18.70
N PRO A 226 22.39 11.25 -18.52
CA PRO A 226 23.50 12.22 -18.44
C PRO A 226 23.57 13.20 -19.63
N GLU A 227 23.16 12.76 -20.82
CA GLU A 227 23.08 13.55 -22.05
C GLU A 227 21.88 14.52 -22.10
N GLY A 228 21.06 14.59 -21.04
CA GLY A 228 19.89 15.46 -20.93
C GLY A 228 18.59 14.85 -21.46
N LYS A 229 18.65 13.71 -22.14
CA LYS A 229 17.48 13.01 -22.67
C LYS A 229 16.63 12.43 -21.55
N VAL A 230 15.32 12.42 -21.77
CA VAL A 230 14.38 11.73 -20.90
C VAL A 230 14.25 10.28 -21.36
N ALA A 231 14.55 9.34 -20.48
CA ALA A 231 14.31 7.93 -20.67
C ALA A 231 13.12 7.50 -19.82
N ILE A 232 12.15 6.83 -20.41
CA ILE A 232 11.03 6.21 -19.71
C ILE A 232 11.03 4.71 -19.93
N MET A 233 10.71 4.00 -18.86
CA MET A 233 10.64 2.56 -18.84
C MET A 233 9.26 2.13 -18.36
N PHE A 234 8.68 1.14 -19.04
CA PHE A 234 7.32 0.69 -18.82
C PHE A 234 7.17 -0.79 -19.16
N SER A 235 6.25 -1.47 -18.50
CA SER A 235 5.86 -2.83 -18.85
C SER A 235 4.82 -2.81 -19.96
N ALA A 236 4.95 -3.68 -20.94
CA ALA A 236 3.91 -3.91 -21.95
C ALA A 236 3.25 -5.27 -21.72
N GLN A 237 1.94 -5.34 -21.95
CA GLN A 237 1.16 -6.56 -21.82
C GLN A 237 0.40 -6.82 -23.12
N ARG A 238 0.42 -8.08 -23.56
CA ARG A 238 -0.52 -8.63 -24.53
C ARG A 238 -1.27 -9.74 -23.83
N PHE A 239 -2.47 -9.44 -23.33
CA PHE A 239 -3.15 -10.27 -22.34
C PHE A 239 -3.27 -11.73 -22.81
N PRO A 240 -2.95 -12.72 -21.95
CA PRO A 240 -2.50 -12.60 -20.55
C PRO A 240 -0.97 -12.44 -20.38
N GLU A 241 -0.21 -12.37 -21.47
CA GLU A 241 1.25 -12.35 -21.46
C GLU A 241 1.84 -10.97 -21.12
N TRP A 242 2.80 -10.95 -20.21
CA TRP A 242 3.69 -9.81 -19.99
C TRP A 242 4.87 -9.86 -20.97
N LEU A 243 5.01 -8.83 -21.78
CA LEU A 243 6.04 -8.77 -22.84
C LEU A 243 7.42 -8.40 -22.30
N GLY A 244 7.50 -7.85 -21.08
CA GLY A 244 8.74 -7.41 -20.44
C GLY A 244 8.80 -5.90 -20.25
N PHE A 245 9.97 -5.42 -19.81
CA PHE A 245 10.25 -4.00 -19.60
C PHE A 245 10.77 -3.38 -20.90
N MET A 246 10.06 -2.35 -21.35
CA MET A 246 10.33 -1.60 -22.57
C MET A 246 11.01 -0.27 -22.21
N LEU A 247 11.90 0.21 -23.06
CA LEU A 247 12.58 1.49 -22.96
C LEU A 247 12.18 2.41 -24.11
N ALA A 248 11.94 3.69 -23.81
CA ALA A 248 11.80 4.74 -24.81
C ALA A 248 12.52 6.01 -24.38
N THR A 249 13.01 6.80 -25.34
CA THR A 249 13.75 8.04 -25.08
C THR A 249 13.19 9.22 -25.86
N ALA A 250 13.26 10.41 -25.29
CA ALA A 250 12.91 11.67 -25.91
C ALA A 250 13.92 12.77 -25.54
N GLU A 251 14.01 13.82 -26.37
CA GLU A 251 14.81 15.01 -26.03
C GLU A 251 14.10 15.86 -24.97
N GLU A 252 12.77 15.81 -24.89
CA GLU A 252 11.95 16.60 -23.97
C GLU A 252 10.95 15.70 -23.19
N PRO A 253 10.49 16.10 -22.00
CA PRO A 253 9.61 15.28 -21.15
C PRO A 253 8.28 14.85 -21.79
N LEU A 254 7.78 15.63 -22.75
CA LEU A 254 6.52 15.36 -23.46
C LEU A 254 6.70 14.54 -24.75
N GLY A 255 7.94 14.12 -25.06
CA GLY A 255 8.23 13.40 -26.29
C GLY A 255 8.62 14.32 -27.47
N PRO A 256 8.53 13.81 -28.71
CA PRO A 256 8.08 12.46 -29.05
C PRO A 256 9.05 11.39 -28.55
N PHE A 257 8.51 10.32 -27.96
CA PHE A 257 9.29 9.19 -27.48
C PHE A 257 9.60 8.21 -28.61
N LYS A 258 10.86 7.78 -28.69
CA LYS A 258 11.32 6.73 -29.61
C LYS A 258 11.59 5.45 -28.83
N LEU A 259 10.94 4.36 -29.23
CA LEU A 259 11.18 3.04 -28.65
C LEU A 259 12.59 2.56 -28.94
N HIS A 260 13.22 1.94 -27.95
CA HIS A 260 14.53 1.34 -28.12
C HIS A 260 14.43 0.07 -29.00
N PRO A 261 15.33 -0.14 -29.99
CA PRO A 261 15.24 -1.28 -30.91
C PRO A 261 15.48 -2.64 -30.26
N LYS A 262 16.10 -2.69 -29.07
CA LYS A 262 16.28 -3.92 -28.28
C LYS A 262 15.12 -4.23 -27.33
N ASN A 263 13.97 -3.56 -27.48
CA ASN A 263 12.81 -3.82 -26.62
C ASN A 263 12.27 -5.27 -26.82
N PRO A 264 11.86 -5.96 -25.74
CA PRO A 264 12.03 -5.57 -24.32
C PRO A 264 13.50 -5.62 -23.90
N VAL A 265 13.97 -4.59 -23.19
CA VAL A 265 15.36 -4.53 -22.69
C VAL A 265 15.60 -5.48 -21.52
N PHE A 266 14.52 -5.94 -20.87
CA PHE A 266 14.56 -6.97 -19.85
C PHE A 266 13.24 -7.76 -19.82
N LYS A 267 13.29 -9.08 -19.61
CA LYS A 267 12.11 -9.94 -19.43
C LYS A 267 12.39 -10.98 -18.34
N HIS A 268 11.66 -10.90 -17.23
CA HIS A 268 11.68 -11.92 -16.19
C HIS A 268 11.08 -13.24 -16.71
N PRO A 269 11.56 -14.43 -16.28
CA PRO A 269 11.00 -15.71 -16.72
C PRO A 269 9.52 -15.93 -16.33
N TYR A 270 9.06 -15.25 -15.28
CA TYR A 270 7.69 -15.27 -14.80
C TYR A 270 7.03 -13.88 -14.92
N PRO A 271 5.72 -13.73 -14.70
CA PRO A 271 5.07 -12.43 -14.70
C PRO A 271 5.82 -11.39 -13.84
N ALA A 272 6.19 -10.27 -14.44
CA ALA A 272 6.80 -9.13 -13.79
C ALA A 272 6.32 -7.87 -14.51
N HIS A 273 5.85 -6.88 -13.76
CA HIS A 273 5.25 -5.69 -14.36
C HIS A 273 5.37 -4.42 -13.52
N GLU A 274 5.57 -4.56 -12.21
CA GLU A 274 5.71 -3.44 -11.29
C GLU A 274 7.18 -3.26 -10.92
N PHE A 275 7.65 -2.02 -10.88
CA PHE A 275 9.04 -1.72 -10.61
C PHE A 275 9.25 -0.28 -10.21
N ASP A 276 10.45 0.02 -9.75
CA ASP A 276 11.00 1.36 -9.67
C ASP A 276 12.34 1.43 -10.41
N LEU A 277 12.54 2.51 -11.18
CA LEU A 277 13.80 2.78 -11.87
C LEU A 277 14.49 3.97 -11.21
N ILE A 278 15.72 3.75 -10.78
CA ILE A 278 16.46 4.71 -9.99
C ILE A 278 17.81 4.93 -10.65
N ARG A 279 18.15 6.19 -10.89
CA ARG A 279 19.53 6.59 -11.17
C ARG A 279 20.28 6.69 -9.85
N VAL A 280 21.44 6.07 -9.78
CA VAL A 280 22.30 6.07 -8.60
C VAL A 280 23.70 6.53 -8.95
N ASP A 281 24.37 7.18 -8.00
CA ASP A 281 25.77 7.57 -8.12
C ASP A 281 26.63 6.44 -7.51
N HIS A 282 26.75 5.32 -8.23
CA HIS A 282 27.55 4.16 -7.82
C HIS A 282 28.72 3.92 -8.80
N PRO A 283 29.91 3.50 -8.33
CA PRO A 283 31.08 3.31 -9.21
C PRO A 283 30.93 2.19 -10.24
N GLU A 284 30.08 1.20 -9.96
CA GLU A 284 29.93 0.00 -10.80
C GLU A 284 28.65 -0.03 -11.65
N TYR A 285 27.69 0.85 -11.38
CA TYR A 285 26.44 0.92 -12.12
C TYR A 285 25.79 2.30 -11.99
N ARG A 286 25.08 2.74 -13.02
CA ARG A 286 24.39 4.04 -13.03
C ARG A 286 22.90 3.94 -12.73
N TYR A 287 22.33 2.76 -12.94
CA TYR A 287 20.91 2.52 -12.81
C TYR A 287 20.66 1.26 -12.01
N MET A 288 19.59 1.30 -11.23
CA MET A 288 19.07 0.18 -10.47
C MET A 288 17.57 0.10 -10.74
N LEU A 289 17.09 -1.11 -10.96
CA LEU A 289 15.68 -1.41 -11.14
C LEU A 289 15.26 -2.38 -10.05
N PHE A 290 14.33 -1.96 -9.21
CA PHE A 290 13.74 -2.80 -8.15
C PHE A 290 12.34 -3.21 -8.56
N TYR A 291 12.12 -4.48 -8.89
CA TYR A 291 10.85 -4.95 -9.47
C TYR A 291 10.19 -6.08 -8.71
N ALA A 292 8.87 -6.18 -8.91
CA ALA A 292 8.06 -7.31 -8.49
C ALA A 292 8.13 -8.41 -9.57
N GLY A 293 8.76 -9.52 -9.24
CA GLY A 293 8.79 -10.74 -10.04
C GLY A 293 7.98 -11.84 -9.36
N PHE A 294 7.05 -12.46 -10.09
CA PHE A 294 6.36 -13.65 -9.58
C PHE A 294 7.38 -14.75 -9.32
N THR A 295 7.34 -15.31 -8.12
CA THR A 295 8.26 -16.33 -7.63
C THR A 295 7.47 -17.57 -7.28
N PRO A 296 7.51 -18.64 -8.11
CA PRO A 296 6.77 -19.88 -7.84
C PRO A 296 7.25 -20.58 -6.58
N ASP A 297 8.57 -20.64 -6.37
CA ASP A 297 9.21 -21.36 -5.27
C ASP A 297 10.08 -20.41 -4.42
N PRO A 298 9.46 -19.50 -3.65
CA PRO A 298 10.22 -18.54 -2.84
C PRO A 298 10.90 -19.25 -1.65
N PRO A 299 12.02 -18.71 -1.12
CA PRO A 299 12.69 -19.29 0.05
C PRO A 299 11.77 -19.42 1.27
N THR A 300 10.79 -18.53 1.40
CA THR A 300 9.80 -18.52 2.49
C THR A 300 8.41 -18.13 1.96
N GLY A 301 7.38 -18.78 2.51
CA GLY A 301 5.98 -18.44 2.24
C GLY A 301 5.42 -19.08 0.97
N PRO A 302 4.17 -18.72 0.62
CA PRO A 302 3.51 -19.23 -0.58
C PRO A 302 4.07 -18.58 -1.86
N PRO A 303 3.83 -19.20 -3.04
CA PRO A 303 4.10 -18.58 -4.33
C PRO A 303 3.50 -17.17 -4.42
N GLY A 304 4.24 -16.22 -5.00
CA GLY A 304 3.76 -14.85 -5.12
C GLY A 304 4.86 -13.89 -5.55
N ASP A 305 4.52 -12.60 -5.63
CA ASP A 305 5.48 -11.58 -6.04
C ASP A 305 6.53 -11.34 -4.95
N ARG A 306 7.79 -11.20 -5.37
CA ARG A 306 8.93 -10.82 -4.53
C ARG A 306 9.69 -9.68 -5.18
N GLY A 307 10.49 -8.97 -4.40
CA GLY A 307 11.34 -7.91 -4.89
C GLY A 307 12.67 -8.44 -5.42
N TYR A 308 13.02 -8.01 -6.63
CA TYR A 308 14.27 -8.34 -7.33
C TYR A 308 15.02 -7.08 -7.72
N LEU A 309 16.36 -7.12 -7.61
CA LEU A 309 17.25 -6.05 -8.04
C LEU A 309 18.01 -6.45 -9.29
N ILE A 310 18.01 -5.57 -10.28
CA ILE A 310 18.91 -5.62 -11.44
C ILE A 310 19.59 -4.27 -11.61
N TYR A 311 20.76 -4.29 -12.23
CA TYR A 311 21.62 -3.13 -12.41
C TYR A 311 21.93 -2.91 -13.89
N SER A 312 22.23 -1.66 -14.25
CA SER A 312 22.62 -1.29 -15.60
C SER A 312 23.49 -0.03 -15.60
N ASP A 313 24.35 0.08 -16.62
CA ASP A 313 25.09 1.31 -16.94
C ASP A 313 24.44 2.16 -18.03
N ASP A 314 23.52 1.58 -18.81
CA ASP A 314 23.04 2.14 -20.07
C ASP A 314 21.52 1.99 -20.30
N LEU A 315 20.78 1.50 -19.30
CA LEU A 315 19.33 1.20 -19.34
C LEU A 315 18.94 0.05 -20.30
N VAL A 316 19.90 -0.55 -20.99
CA VAL A 316 19.66 -1.52 -22.06
C VAL A 316 20.17 -2.89 -21.68
N ASN A 317 21.38 -2.98 -21.15
CA ASN A 317 21.98 -4.23 -20.70
C ASN A 317 21.85 -4.31 -19.18
N TRP A 318 21.16 -5.35 -18.71
CA TRP A 318 20.83 -5.54 -17.30
C TRP A 318 21.48 -6.82 -16.75
N TRP A 319 21.92 -6.77 -15.50
CA TRP A 319 22.40 -7.95 -14.77
C TRP A 319 21.76 -8.03 -13.38
N GLU A 320 21.50 -9.26 -12.93
CA GLU A 320 20.83 -9.53 -11.65
C GLU A 320 21.77 -9.41 -10.46
N ASP A 321 21.22 -8.96 -9.33
CA ASP A 321 21.86 -9.19 -8.03
C ASP A 321 21.87 -10.69 -7.71
N PRO A 322 23.03 -11.29 -7.39
CA PRO A 322 23.13 -12.71 -7.08
C PRO A 322 22.36 -13.14 -5.82
N ARG A 323 21.89 -12.18 -5.01
CA ARG A 323 21.12 -12.40 -3.78
C ARG A 323 19.61 -12.37 -4.02
N ASN A 324 19.17 -12.18 -5.26
CA ASN A 324 17.75 -12.18 -5.61
C ASN A 324 17.05 -13.50 -5.23
N PRO A 325 15.77 -13.45 -4.80
CA PRO A 325 15.00 -12.25 -4.47
C PRO A 325 15.47 -11.60 -3.16
N VAL A 326 15.50 -10.26 -3.12
CA VAL A 326 16.03 -9.47 -1.99
C VAL A 326 14.96 -8.87 -1.08
N PHE A 327 13.67 -9.01 -1.42
CA PHE A 327 12.57 -8.51 -0.60
C PHE A 327 11.35 -9.45 -0.67
N GLY A 328 10.73 -9.67 0.48
CA GLY A 328 9.61 -10.60 0.65
C GLY A 328 8.68 -10.18 1.79
N PRO A 329 7.77 -11.05 2.21
CA PRO A 329 6.88 -10.77 3.34
C PRO A 329 7.64 -10.79 4.68
N GLU A 330 7.26 -9.91 5.62
CA GLU A 330 7.78 -9.92 6.99
C GLU A 330 7.36 -11.20 7.73
N THR A 331 6.08 -11.59 7.59
CA THR A 331 5.54 -12.83 8.16
C THR A 331 4.60 -13.52 7.17
N LEU A 332 4.38 -14.82 7.36
CA LEU A 332 3.67 -15.67 6.40
C LEU A 332 2.15 -15.72 6.60
N ASP A 333 1.62 -15.03 7.61
CA ASP A 333 0.20 -15.03 7.97
C ASP A 333 -0.40 -13.62 8.13
N ASN A 334 0.30 -12.60 7.63
CA ASN A 334 -0.07 -11.20 7.72
C ASN A 334 -0.64 -10.64 6.39
N TRP A 335 -1.08 -9.39 6.38
CA TRP A 335 -1.73 -8.73 5.24
C TRP A 335 -0.90 -8.72 3.95
N ASP A 336 0.42 -8.82 4.05
CA ASP A 336 1.39 -8.82 2.96
C ASP A 336 2.02 -10.20 2.70
N ALA A 337 1.42 -11.29 3.17
CA ALA A 337 2.04 -12.62 3.16
C ALA A 337 2.21 -13.26 1.76
N VAL A 338 1.46 -12.84 0.73
CA VAL A 338 1.45 -13.51 -0.58
C VAL A 338 2.20 -12.71 -1.63
N HIS A 339 1.69 -11.52 -1.96
CA HIS A 339 2.34 -10.63 -2.91
C HIS A 339 2.99 -9.48 -2.17
N VAL A 340 4.26 -9.24 -2.47
CA VAL A 340 5.02 -8.09 -1.97
C VAL A 340 5.70 -7.44 -3.16
N ARG A 341 5.20 -6.28 -3.56
CA ARG A 341 5.61 -5.60 -4.79
C ARG A 341 6.34 -4.32 -4.44
N PRO A 342 7.65 -4.18 -4.73
CA PRO A 342 8.34 -2.91 -4.56
C PRO A 342 7.82 -1.88 -5.57
N ARG A 343 7.56 -0.64 -5.10
CA ARG A 343 6.86 0.38 -5.90
C ARG A 343 7.63 1.69 -5.99
N SER A 344 8.09 2.20 -4.85
CA SER A 344 8.82 3.46 -4.78
C SER A 344 9.92 3.37 -3.74
N LEU A 345 11.15 3.38 -4.22
CA LEU A 345 12.37 3.32 -3.44
C LEU A 345 13.05 4.68 -3.49
N CYS A 346 13.45 5.19 -2.34
CA CYS A 346 14.25 6.41 -2.25
C CYS A 346 15.38 6.22 -1.24
N ARG A 347 16.38 7.10 -1.31
CA ARG A 347 17.46 7.16 -0.32
C ARG A 347 17.39 8.47 0.47
N ILE A 348 17.50 8.37 1.80
CA ILE A 348 17.63 9.51 2.71
C ILE A 348 18.86 9.26 3.57
N GLY A 349 19.93 10.02 3.35
CA GLY A 349 21.24 9.72 3.93
C GLY A 349 21.74 8.34 3.50
N GLU A 350 22.08 7.49 4.46
CA GLU A 350 22.59 6.13 4.22
C GLU A 350 21.49 5.05 4.20
N THR A 351 20.22 5.44 4.32
CA THR A 351 19.10 4.50 4.43
C THR A 351 18.19 4.59 3.22
N TRP A 352 17.87 3.43 2.65
CA TRP A 352 16.85 3.25 1.65
C TRP A 352 15.48 3.08 2.31
N TYR A 353 14.45 3.73 1.76
CA TYR A 353 13.06 3.59 2.18
C TYR A 353 12.25 3.10 0.99
N LEU A 354 11.53 2.00 1.20
CA LEU A 354 10.70 1.36 0.20
C LEU A 354 9.23 1.47 0.60
N TRP A 355 8.45 2.16 -0.23
CA TRP A 355 7.01 1.97 -0.27
C TRP A 355 6.71 0.76 -1.15
N TYR A 356 5.98 -0.19 -0.59
CA TYR A 356 5.64 -1.43 -1.27
C TYR A 356 4.14 -1.67 -1.19
N GLU A 357 3.62 -2.41 -2.17
CA GLU A 357 2.27 -2.95 -2.11
C GLU A 357 2.34 -4.37 -1.56
N GLY A 358 1.52 -4.66 -0.56
CA GLY A 358 1.39 -5.99 0.01
C GLY A 358 -0.04 -6.49 -0.15
N CYS A 359 -0.19 -7.78 -0.37
CA CYS A 359 -1.50 -8.38 -0.56
C CYS A 359 -1.55 -9.80 0.01
N ASN A 360 -2.68 -10.09 0.64
CA ASN A 360 -3.04 -11.42 1.12
C ASN A 360 -4.52 -11.68 0.82
N ARG A 361 -4.86 -12.96 0.74
CA ARG A 361 -6.18 -13.42 0.38
C ARG A 361 -7.04 -13.66 1.61
N TRP A 362 -8.22 -13.03 1.64
CA TRP A 362 -9.30 -13.35 2.56
C TRP A 362 -10.65 -12.95 1.93
N SER A 363 -11.66 -13.81 2.01
CA SER A 363 -13.01 -13.46 1.58
C SER A 363 -13.92 -13.32 2.81
N PRO A 364 -14.66 -12.21 2.94
CA PRO A 364 -15.61 -12.07 4.03
C PRO A 364 -16.72 -13.14 3.98
N PRO A 365 -17.16 -13.67 5.13
CA PRO A 365 -18.26 -14.64 5.17
C PRO A 365 -19.55 -14.08 4.56
N GLY A 366 -20.05 -14.74 3.51
CA GLY A 366 -21.29 -14.35 2.81
C GLY A 366 -21.10 -13.24 1.76
N SER A 367 -19.86 -12.94 1.36
CA SER A 367 -19.54 -12.00 0.28
C SER A 367 -18.91 -12.71 -0.91
N GLU A 368 -19.27 -12.30 -2.13
CA GLU A 368 -18.65 -12.76 -3.38
C GLU A 368 -17.36 -11.98 -3.73
N HIS A 369 -16.81 -11.20 -2.80
CA HIS A 369 -15.57 -10.45 -3.03
C HIS A 369 -14.41 -11.38 -3.42
N HIS A 370 -13.71 -11.02 -4.52
CA HIS A 370 -12.57 -11.74 -5.10
C HIS A 370 -11.44 -12.08 -4.12
N GLY A 371 -11.38 -11.37 -2.99
CA GLY A 371 -10.67 -11.79 -1.78
C GLY A 371 -9.23 -11.29 -1.69
N TRP A 372 -8.74 -10.52 -2.66
CA TRP A 372 -7.45 -9.85 -2.57
C TRP A 372 -7.61 -8.45 -1.97
N TRP A 373 -6.69 -8.06 -1.11
CA TRP A 373 -6.75 -6.81 -0.36
C TRP A 373 -5.39 -6.10 -0.40
N ASP A 374 -5.10 -5.46 -1.52
CA ASP A 374 -3.89 -4.68 -1.69
C ASP A 374 -3.90 -3.46 -0.77
N THR A 375 -2.78 -3.21 -0.10
CA THR A 375 -2.53 -1.98 0.66
C THR A 375 -1.04 -1.66 0.66
N VAL A 376 -0.68 -0.49 1.18
CA VAL A 376 0.66 0.06 1.05
C VAL A 376 1.40 -0.01 2.38
N GLY A 377 2.54 -0.69 2.37
CA GLY A 377 3.48 -0.78 3.47
C GLY A 377 4.71 0.09 3.26
N LEU A 378 5.50 0.21 4.32
CA LEU A 378 6.79 0.88 4.36
C LEU A 378 7.85 -0.05 4.94
N ALA A 379 9.01 -0.12 4.32
CA ALA A 379 10.20 -0.81 4.82
C ALA A 379 11.44 0.07 4.62
N ARG A 380 12.52 -0.21 5.36
CA ARG A 380 13.81 0.47 5.18
C ARG A 380 14.96 -0.51 5.21
N SER A 381 16.05 -0.17 4.52
CA SER A 381 17.25 -1.00 4.47
C SER A 381 18.50 -0.14 4.31
N LYS A 382 19.64 -0.62 4.82
CA LYS A 382 20.95 0.01 4.58
C LYS A 382 21.69 -0.59 3.38
N ASP A 383 21.34 -1.81 2.98
CA ASP A 383 22.08 -2.61 2.00
C ASP A 383 21.20 -3.21 0.89
N LEU A 384 19.90 -2.88 0.89
CA LEU A 384 18.86 -3.35 -0.02
C LEU A 384 18.55 -4.86 0.04
N VAL A 385 19.08 -5.56 1.05
CA VAL A 385 18.89 -7.00 1.25
C VAL A 385 18.29 -7.30 2.61
N ASN A 386 18.78 -6.62 3.65
CA ASN A 386 18.26 -6.73 5.00
C ASN A 386 17.26 -5.60 5.24
N TRP A 387 15.99 -5.96 5.37
CA TRP A 387 14.89 -5.01 5.49
C TRP A 387 14.30 -5.00 6.90
N GLU A 388 14.11 -3.79 7.42
CA GLU A 388 13.31 -3.52 8.61
C GLU A 388 11.93 -3.03 8.14
N TYR A 389 10.86 -3.67 8.59
CA TYR A 389 9.49 -3.28 8.23
C TYR A 389 8.95 -2.28 9.24
N TYR A 390 8.15 -1.31 8.76
CA TYR A 390 7.54 -0.33 9.65
C TYR A 390 6.64 -1.03 10.69
N PRO A 391 6.90 -0.88 12.01
CA PRO A 391 6.19 -1.65 13.05
C PRO A 391 4.69 -1.40 13.14
N ARG A 392 4.18 -0.36 12.45
CA ARG A 392 2.76 -0.04 12.34
C ARG A 392 2.26 -0.08 10.89
N ASN A 393 2.86 -0.94 10.06
CA ASN A 393 2.32 -1.28 8.75
C ASN A 393 0.90 -1.85 8.85
N PRO A 394 0.00 -1.62 7.88
CA PRO A 394 0.25 -0.86 6.64
C PRO A 394 0.37 0.66 6.89
N ALA A 395 1.31 1.30 6.20
CA ALA A 395 1.65 2.70 6.39
C ALA A 395 0.63 3.65 5.73
N LEU A 396 0.08 3.25 4.58
CA LEU A 396 -0.84 4.07 3.77
C LEU A 396 -2.04 3.23 3.28
N PRO A 397 -2.95 2.80 4.17
CA PRO A 397 -4.18 2.16 3.74
C PRO A 397 -5.23 3.16 3.24
N ALA A 398 -6.27 2.60 2.63
CA ALA A 398 -7.52 3.30 2.31
C ALA A 398 -8.12 3.92 3.58
N LEU A 399 -8.69 5.12 3.45
CA LEU A 399 -9.36 5.74 4.60
C LEU A 399 -10.63 4.97 4.96
N GLY A 400 -11.40 4.57 3.94
CA GLY A 400 -12.63 3.80 4.05
C GLY A 400 -13.62 4.35 5.08
N ILE A 401 -13.70 5.69 5.20
CA ILE A 401 -14.62 6.41 6.09
C ILE A 401 -16.00 6.64 5.46
N SER A 402 -16.10 6.57 4.14
CA SER A 402 -17.35 6.62 3.37
C SER A 402 -17.14 5.99 1.99
N GLY A 403 -18.22 5.59 1.32
CA GLY A 403 -18.16 5.13 -0.07
C GLY A 403 -17.90 6.25 -1.09
N GLU A 404 -18.13 7.50 -0.70
CA GLU A 404 -17.94 8.69 -1.55
C GLU A 404 -16.48 9.15 -1.60
N GLN A 405 -15.71 8.86 -0.54
CA GLN A 405 -14.29 9.18 -0.48
C GLN A 405 -13.53 8.44 -1.61
N PHE A 406 -12.70 9.17 -2.36
CA PHE A 406 -12.06 8.61 -3.56
C PHE A 406 -11.10 7.45 -3.24
N ASP A 407 -10.49 7.44 -2.06
CA ASP A 407 -9.59 6.40 -1.56
C ASP A 407 -10.25 5.52 -0.48
N SER A 408 -11.54 5.23 -0.65
CA SER A 408 -12.34 4.40 0.24
C SER A 408 -12.02 2.92 0.14
N SER A 409 -11.88 2.40 -1.09
CA SER A 409 -11.89 0.95 -1.34
C SER A 409 -10.62 0.37 -1.96
N TRP A 410 -9.73 1.16 -2.54
CA TRP A 410 -8.45 0.66 -3.02
C TRP A 410 -7.41 1.76 -2.94
N VAL A 411 -6.32 1.46 -2.24
CA VAL A 411 -5.11 2.27 -2.18
C VAL A 411 -3.93 1.42 -2.59
N GLY A 412 -3.20 1.87 -3.60
CA GLY A 412 -2.06 1.16 -4.16
C GLY A 412 -1.18 2.09 -4.98
N TRP A 413 -0.23 1.51 -5.71
CA TRP A 413 0.67 2.23 -6.62
C TRP A 413 1.32 3.49 -5.99
N PRO A 414 1.97 3.37 -4.81
CA PRO A 414 2.58 4.51 -4.15
C PRO A 414 3.80 5.02 -4.93
N ARG A 415 3.95 6.34 -4.97
CA ARG A 415 5.11 7.05 -5.52
C ARG A 415 5.49 8.17 -4.57
N MET A 416 6.67 8.05 -3.97
CA MET A 416 7.19 9.12 -3.11
C MET A 416 8.17 10.03 -3.85
N LEU A 417 8.10 11.32 -3.55
CA LEU A 417 9.10 12.31 -3.90
C LEU A 417 9.40 13.20 -2.69
N ILE A 418 10.66 13.60 -2.52
CA ILE A 418 11.09 14.49 -1.42
C ILE A 418 11.32 15.90 -1.98
N LYS A 419 10.75 16.91 -1.32
CA LYS A 419 10.98 18.32 -1.62
C LYS A 419 11.14 19.10 -0.31
N GLY A 420 12.36 19.58 -0.06
CA GLY A 420 12.70 20.21 1.21
C GLY A 420 12.63 19.20 2.36
N ASP A 421 11.91 19.54 3.43
CA ASP A 421 11.72 18.70 4.62
C ASP A 421 10.49 17.78 4.54
N THR A 422 9.82 17.74 3.38
CA THR A 422 8.52 17.10 3.21
C THR A 422 8.59 16.00 2.17
N CYS A 423 8.08 14.83 2.53
CA CYS A 423 7.85 13.69 1.66
C CYS A 423 6.42 13.76 1.10
N TYR A 424 6.29 13.76 -0.22
CA TYR A 424 5.05 13.74 -0.97
C TYR A 424 4.81 12.32 -1.45
N VAL A 425 3.79 11.65 -0.90
CA VAL A 425 3.43 10.27 -1.24
C VAL A 425 2.17 10.31 -2.09
N PHE A 426 2.36 10.21 -3.40
CA PHE A 426 1.28 10.02 -4.36
C PHE A 426 0.83 8.56 -4.34
N TYR A 427 -0.45 8.31 -4.57
CA TYR A 427 -1.01 6.97 -4.56
C TYR A 427 -2.27 6.91 -5.41
N THR A 428 -2.66 5.72 -5.84
CA THR A 428 -3.97 5.52 -6.46
C THR A 428 -5.04 5.38 -5.40
N GLY A 429 -6.13 6.14 -5.51
CA GLY A 429 -7.39 5.93 -4.81
C GLY A 429 -8.49 5.68 -5.83
N ASN A 430 -9.00 4.45 -5.94
CA ASN A 430 -10.03 4.04 -6.91
C ASN A 430 -9.82 4.61 -8.33
N GLY A 431 -8.60 4.49 -8.88
CA GLY A 431 -8.28 4.96 -10.24
C GLY A 431 -8.13 6.48 -10.39
N GLN A 432 -7.97 7.21 -9.30
CA GLN A 432 -7.55 8.62 -9.26
C GLN A 432 -6.24 8.75 -8.49
N VAL A 433 -5.53 9.88 -8.61
CA VAL A 433 -4.27 10.11 -7.89
C VAL A 433 -4.54 10.95 -6.65
N GLY A 434 -4.26 10.38 -5.47
CA GLY A 434 -4.23 11.06 -4.19
C GLY A 434 -2.83 11.53 -3.80
N LEU A 435 -2.76 12.37 -2.77
CA LEU A 435 -1.50 12.83 -2.18
C LEU A 435 -1.62 12.87 -0.65
N ARG A 436 -0.72 12.18 0.05
CA ARG A 436 -0.47 12.41 1.49
C ARG A 436 0.94 12.93 1.69
N THR A 437 1.15 13.69 2.75
CA THR A 437 2.48 14.24 3.07
C THR A 437 2.91 13.90 4.48
N ILE A 438 4.19 13.58 4.66
CA ILE A 438 4.84 13.33 5.95
C ILE A 438 6.17 14.08 6.00
N LYS A 439 6.62 14.52 7.18
CA LYS A 439 7.94 15.16 7.31
C LYS A 439 9.06 14.13 7.18
N VAL A 440 10.21 14.55 6.67
CA VAL A 440 11.40 13.69 6.55
C VAL A 440 11.85 13.19 7.92
N GLU A 441 11.82 14.05 8.95
CA GLU A 441 12.16 13.67 10.33
C GLU A 441 11.26 12.54 10.87
N GLN A 442 9.97 12.59 10.53
CA GLN A 442 8.99 11.59 10.92
C GLN A 442 9.25 10.29 10.16
N LEU A 443 9.35 10.33 8.83
CA LEU A 443 9.61 9.15 8.02
C LEU A 443 10.91 8.42 8.42
N THR A 444 11.92 9.17 8.87
CA THR A 444 13.22 8.61 9.26
C THR A 444 13.28 8.10 10.70
N ASN A 445 12.45 8.65 11.60
CA ASN A 445 12.32 8.23 13.00
C ASN A 445 10.94 7.62 13.31
N TRP A 446 10.76 6.33 13.04
CA TRP A 446 9.50 5.61 13.27
C TRP A 446 8.99 5.63 14.72
N GLU A 447 9.88 5.81 15.70
CA GLU A 447 9.49 5.93 17.11
C GLU A 447 8.76 7.25 17.40
N SER A 448 8.90 8.24 16.52
CA SER A 448 8.18 9.52 16.63
C SER A 448 6.71 9.47 16.16
N GLU A 449 6.22 8.36 15.58
CA GLU A 449 4.78 8.17 15.37
C GLU A 449 4.09 7.93 16.72
N GLY A 450 3.18 8.84 17.09
CA GLY A 450 2.31 8.71 18.25
C GLY A 450 2.01 10.06 18.90
N GLY A 451 0.76 10.29 19.30
CA GLY A 451 0.39 11.39 20.19
C GLY A 451 0.40 10.97 21.66
N THR A 452 -0.22 11.77 22.52
CA THR A 452 -0.34 11.47 23.95
C THR A 452 -1.08 10.15 24.18
N THR A 453 -0.41 9.18 24.80
CA THR A 453 -1.02 7.92 25.23
C THR A 453 -1.97 8.16 26.39
N ILE A 454 -3.19 7.66 26.27
CA ILE A 454 -4.26 7.79 27.26
C ILE A 454 -4.39 6.45 27.99
N ASP A 455 -4.31 6.47 29.32
CA ASP A 455 -4.55 5.30 30.19
C ASP A 455 -6.02 5.29 30.60
N LEU A 456 -6.76 4.26 30.18
CA LEU A 456 -8.20 4.13 30.43
C LEU A 456 -8.53 3.51 31.79
N LEU A 457 -7.52 3.09 32.56
CA LEU A 457 -7.70 2.57 33.92
C LEU A 457 -7.43 3.62 35.01
N ARG A 458 -7.07 4.86 34.62
CA ARG A 458 -6.66 5.94 35.54
C ARG A 458 -7.51 7.20 35.42
#